data_AF-A0AAN6G3J3-F1
#
_entry.id   AF-A0AAN6G3J3-F1
#
_cell.length_a   1.000
_cell.length_b   1.000
_cell.length_c   1.000
_cell.angle_alpha   90.00
_cell.angle_beta   90.00
_cell.angle_gamma   90.00
#
_symmetry.space_group_name_H-M   'P 1'
#
loop_
_entity.id
_entity.type
_entity.pdbx_description
1 polymer ?
#
loop_
_entity_poly.entity_id
_entity_poly.type
_entity_poly.pdbx_seq_one_letter_code
_entity_poly.pdbx_strand_id
1 'polypeptide(L)'
;AGDTRGPCPGLNVLANHGYFNRDGTSTITQTIEVMSNVYGISPELGGVLAAYAVVFTGNVLDGAWSIGGPFQSKGLGTLTNLLAGEPEGINSHNVYEGDASVTRADYYANNGDDYTSQVPFFKQLVDLAGDDRTPGKDVYTREVLLQHRILRFNHSIATNPYFFYSAFGGLVVTTAAHDFIVNFMSNNTDDGTGHNRQYLDEANLFPFFSYKRLANGTLKYTPGHERFPENWLRRPIDAPFGLADVVYNLVRSAGAYPQLLSVGGNTGKVNSFAGVNVADLTGGTLNLATLLGNPDATACFLYQATIEQVIPSQLKFIYKDLTYVLSVVGDLIGRPHKALASKYNPCFEAIKADGVNPAYAKFKGSAVGKKQTAGLLTVVGDLLVGLGGLLGGSRRAMAERIYG
;
A
#
# COMPACT_ATOMS: atom_id res chain seq x y z
N ALA A 1 18.10 -20.00 1.17
CA ALA A 1 17.99 -19.81 -0.30
C ALA A 1 16.56 -20.18 -0.67
N GLY A 2 15.82 -19.31 -1.36
CA GLY A 2 14.38 -19.47 -1.62
C GLY A 2 13.45 -18.55 -0.81
N ASP A 3 13.97 -17.68 0.06
CA ASP A 3 13.17 -16.71 0.81
C ASP A 3 12.86 -15.48 -0.05
N THR A 4 11.59 -15.06 -0.08
CA THR A 4 11.12 -13.93 -0.90
C THR A 4 11.09 -12.63 -0.08
N ARG A 5 11.57 -11.54 -0.69
CA ARG A 5 11.45 -10.15 -0.21
C ARG A 5 10.88 -9.29 -1.33
N GLY A 6 10.31 -8.13 -0.99
CA GLY A 6 9.63 -7.27 -1.96
C GLY A 6 9.84 -5.78 -1.75
N PRO A 7 8.94 -4.94 -2.26
CA PRO A 7 9.10 -3.49 -2.28
C PRO A 7 8.95 -2.84 -0.90
N CYS A 8 8.30 -3.51 0.05
CA CYS A 8 8.04 -2.94 1.37
C CYS A 8 9.14 -3.27 2.39
N PRO A 9 9.98 -2.31 2.78
CA PRO A 9 11.05 -2.53 3.76
C PRO A 9 10.54 -3.03 5.11
N GLY A 10 9.41 -2.50 5.61
CA GLY A 10 8.82 -2.95 6.88
C GLY A 10 8.45 -4.42 6.86
N LEU A 11 7.81 -4.90 5.78
CA LEU A 11 7.47 -6.31 5.64
C LEU A 11 8.71 -7.20 5.50
N ASN A 12 9.75 -6.72 4.81
CA ASN A 12 11.02 -7.42 4.68
C ASN A 12 11.68 -7.63 6.06
N VAL A 13 11.62 -6.62 6.95
CA VAL A 13 12.07 -6.75 8.35
C VAL A 13 11.27 -7.83 9.08
N LEU A 14 9.94 -7.84 8.98
CA LEU A 14 9.11 -8.83 9.66
C LEU A 14 9.46 -10.27 9.26
N ALA A 15 9.66 -10.54 7.97
CA ALA A 15 10.08 -11.85 7.49
C ALA A 15 11.53 -12.19 7.88
N ASN A 16 12.45 -11.23 7.83
CA ASN A 16 13.85 -11.41 8.26
C ASN A 16 13.96 -11.78 9.75
N HIS A 17 13.05 -11.28 10.58
CA HIS A 17 13.04 -11.55 12.02
C HIS A 17 12.08 -12.68 12.44
N GLY A 18 11.35 -13.29 11.50
CA GLY A 18 10.47 -14.43 11.78
C GLY A 18 9.13 -14.06 12.42
N TYR A 19 8.74 -12.79 12.39
CA TYR A 19 7.38 -12.38 12.73
C TYR A 19 6.38 -12.81 11.65
N PHE A 20 6.79 -12.65 10.39
CA PHE A 20 6.19 -13.34 9.25
C PHE A 20 6.96 -14.63 8.95
N ASN A 21 6.39 -15.49 8.09
CA ASN A 21 7.14 -16.66 7.65
C ASN A 21 8.41 -16.19 6.92
N ARG A 22 9.54 -16.82 7.21
CA ARG A 22 10.86 -16.42 6.65
C ARG A 22 10.89 -16.52 5.12
N ASP A 23 10.06 -17.40 4.56
CA ASP A 23 9.85 -17.56 3.12
C ASP A 23 9.21 -16.32 2.45
N GLY A 24 8.71 -15.36 3.22
CA GLY A 24 8.08 -14.14 2.72
C GLY A 24 6.55 -14.23 2.61
N THR A 25 5.93 -15.28 3.15
CA THR A 25 4.46 -15.41 3.17
C THR A 25 3.85 -14.98 4.50
N SER A 26 2.59 -14.55 4.46
CA SER A 26 1.78 -14.34 5.67
C SER A 26 0.30 -14.60 5.42
N THR A 27 -0.49 -14.64 6.49
CA THR A 27 -1.97 -14.72 6.43
C THR A 27 -2.60 -13.42 6.93
N ILE A 28 -3.90 -13.22 6.68
CA ILE A 28 -4.65 -12.06 7.20
C ILE A 28 -4.49 -11.94 8.72
N THR A 29 -4.76 -13.03 9.45
CA THR A 29 -4.70 -13.05 10.93
C THR A 29 -3.30 -12.74 11.44
N GLN A 30 -2.27 -13.40 10.89
CA GLN A 30 -0.88 -13.14 11.28
C GLN A 30 -0.48 -11.69 10.99
N THR A 31 -0.92 -11.16 9.83
CA THR A 31 -0.63 -9.77 9.45
C THR A 31 -1.23 -8.78 10.44
N ILE A 32 -2.50 -8.94 10.80
CA ILE A 32 -3.19 -8.08 11.78
C ILE A 32 -2.45 -8.10 13.12
N GLU A 33 -2.18 -9.28 13.65
CA GLU A 33 -1.54 -9.44 14.96
C GLU A 33 -0.14 -8.84 14.98
N VAL A 34 0.69 -9.20 14.01
CA VAL A 34 2.08 -8.74 13.93
C VAL A 34 2.15 -7.25 13.68
N MET A 35 1.36 -6.70 12.74
CA MET A 35 1.38 -5.28 12.45
C MET A 35 0.92 -4.45 13.66
N SER A 36 -0.10 -4.93 14.39
CA SER A 36 -0.56 -4.28 15.62
C SER A 36 0.52 -4.28 16.70
N ASN A 37 1.12 -5.45 16.96
CA ASN A 37 2.07 -5.61 18.06
C ASN A 37 3.46 -5.03 17.78
N VAL A 38 3.89 -5.02 16.52
CA VAL A 38 5.24 -4.57 16.13
C VAL A 38 5.24 -3.11 15.69
N TYR A 39 4.27 -2.71 14.85
CA TYR A 39 4.24 -1.36 14.27
C TYR A 39 3.16 -0.46 14.86
N GLY A 40 2.29 -0.95 15.75
CA GLY A 40 1.19 -0.15 16.29
C GLY A 40 0.19 0.29 15.21
N ILE A 41 0.03 -0.53 14.16
CA ILE A 41 -1.02 -0.37 13.16
C ILE A 41 -2.33 -0.89 13.75
N SER A 42 -3.43 -0.16 13.61
CA SER A 42 -4.73 -0.64 14.09
C SER A 42 -5.11 -1.98 13.45
N PRO A 43 -5.84 -2.86 14.16
CA PRO A 43 -6.35 -4.09 13.55
C PRO A 43 -7.17 -3.85 12.28
N GLU A 44 -7.94 -2.76 12.25
CA GLU A 44 -8.71 -2.31 11.09
C GLU A 44 -7.82 -2.11 9.85
N LEU A 45 -6.80 -1.25 9.97
CA LEU A 45 -5.91 -0.95 8.85
C LEU A 45 -5.09 -2.18 8.44
N GLY A 46 -4.57 -2.94 9.41
CA GLY A 46 -3.84 -4.18 9.13
C GLY A 46 -4.71 -5.20 8.39
N GLY A 47 -5.98 -5.33 8.79
CA GLY A 47 -6.96 -6.22 8.15
C GLY A 47 -7.30 -5.80 6.73
N VAL A 48 -7.52 -4.49 6.51
CA VAL A 48 -7.75 -3.93 5.17
C VAL A 48 -6.58 -4.21 4.23
N LEU A 49 -5.35 -3.88 4.66
CA LEU A 49 -4.15 -4.04 3.84
C LEU A 49 -3.87 -5.51 3.52
N ALA A 50 -4.05 -6.41 4.49
CA ALA A 50 -3.86 -7.84 4.30
C ALA A 50 -4.96 -8.45 3.40
N ALA A 51 -6.23 -8.07 3.61
CA ALA A 51 -7.33 -8.54 2.79
C ALA A 51 -7.17 -8.10 1.33
N TYR A 52 -6.74 -6.86 1.10
CA TYR A 52 -6.43 -6.40 -0.25
C TYR A 52 -5.30 -7.22 -0.88
N ALA A 53 -4.20 -7.47 -0.16
CA ALA A 53 -3.10 -8.30 -0.66
C ALA A 53 -3.57 -9.72 -1.03
N VAL A 54 -4.37 -10.35 -0.17
CA VAL A 54 -4.92 -11.70 -0.40
C VAL A 54 -5.85 -11.74 -1.61
N VAL A 55 -6.75 -10.76 -1.74
CA VAL A 55 -7.76 -10.72 -2.79
C VAL A 55 -7.17 -10.46 -4.17
N PHE A 56 -6.14 -9.62 -4.25
CA PHE A 56 -5.62 -9.17 -5.55
C PHE A 56 -4.31 -9.82 -5.97
N THR A 57 -3.51 -10.26 -5.00
CA THR A 57 -2.15 -10.77 -5.26
C THR A 57 -1.87 -12.11 -4.57
N GLY A 58 -2.81 -12.61 -3.78
CA GLY A 58 -2.65 -13.79 -2.94
C GLY A 58 -3.68 -14.87 -3.23
N ASN A 59 -3.89 -15.72 -2.21
CA ASN A 59 -4.83 -16.82 -2.26
C ASN A 59 -5.96 -16.62 -1.24
N VAL A 60 -7.16 -16.38 -1.74
CA VAL A 60 -8.35 -16.12 -0.91
C VAL A 60 -8.81 -17.36 -0.12
N LEU A 61 -8.52 -18.58 -0.59
CA LEU A 61 -8.92 -19.81 0.12
C LEU A 61 -8.05 -20.08 1.35
N ASP A 62 -6.77 -19.71 1.26
CA ASP A 62 -5.81 -19.87 2.36
C ASP A 62 -5.74 -18.63 3.25
N GLY A 63 -6.33 -17.52 2.79
CA GLY A 63 -6.13 -16.21 3.39
C GLY A 63 -4.66 -15.79 3.38
N ALA A 64 -3.87 -16.26 2.41
CA ALA A 64 -2.42 -16.15 2.37
C ALA A 64 -1.93 -15.25 1.23
N TRP A 65 -0.80 -14.59 1.42
CA TRP A 65 -0.20 -13.69 0.45
C TRP A 65 1.33 -13.64 0.62
N SER A 66 2.03 -13.09 -0.38
CA SER A 66 3.49 -12.92 -0.38
C SER A 66 3.87 -11.44 -0.29
N ILE A 67 4.87 -11.14 0.54
CA ILE A 67 5.44 -9.79 0.68
C ILE A 67 6.32 -9.38 -0.50
N GLY A 68 6.53 -10.27 -1.47
CA GLY A 68 7.27 -9.99 -2.70
C GLY A 68 6.63 -10.65 -3.91
N GLY A 69 7.40 -11.49 -4.60
CA GLY A 69 6.96 -12.19 -5.82
C GLY A 69 6.13 -13.46 -5.58
N PRO A 70 5.96 -14.29 -6.63
CA PRO A 70 5.07 -15.45 -6.60
C PRO A 70 5.37 -16.46 -5.49
N PHE A 71 4.34 -17.15 -5.02
CA PHE A 71 4.47 -18.15 -3.95
C PHE A 71 3.58 -19.39 -4.12
N GLN A 72 3.97 -20.47 -3.46
CA GLN A 72 3.18 -21.70 -3.39
C GLN A 72 2.17 -21.63 -2.24
N SER A 73 0.89 -21.75 -2.61
CA SER A 73 -0.22 -21.87 -1.68
C SER A 73 -0.15 -23.19 -0.90
N LYS A 74 -0.88 -23.29 0.22
CA LYS A 74 -0.90 -24.47 1.10
C LYS A 74 -2.34 -24.88 1.37
N GLY A 75 -2.63 -26.15 1.66
CA GLY A 75 -4.02 -26.55 1.94
C GLY A 75 -4.93 -26.45 0.70
N LEU A 76 -6.05 -25.73 0.80
CA LEU A 76 -7.05 -25.64 -0.28
C LEU A 76 -6.57 -24.82 -1.47
N GLY A 77 -5.73 -23.81 -1.23
CA GLY A 77 -5.16 -22.96 -2.26
C GLY A 77 -4.16 -23.68 -3.18
N THR A 78 -3.68 -24.87 -2.80
CA THR A 78 -2.90 -25.73 -3.72
C THR A 78 -3.71 -26.08 -4.98
N LEU A 79 -5.02 -26.27 -4.84
CA LEU A 79 -5.89 -26.60 -5.97
C LEU A 79 -6.08 -25.40 -6.90
N THR A 80 -6.14 -24.18 -6.36
CA THR A 80 -6.18 -22.98 -7.20
C THR A 80 -4.84 -22.76 -7.88
N ASN A 81 -3.70 -23.04 -7.22
CA ASN A 81 -2.38 -22.98 -7.87
C ASN A 81 -2.30 -23.90 -9.09
N LEU A 82 -2.80 -25.14 -8.97
CA LEU A 82 -2.82 -26.10 -10.07
C LEU A 82 -3.66 -25.64 -11.26
N LEU A 83 -4.78 -24.97 -10.97
CA LEU A 83 -5.79 -24.65 -11.97
C LEU A 83 -5.65 -23.25 -12.58
N ALA A 84 -5.04 -22.31 -11.85
CA ALA A 84 -4.99 -20.90 -12.18
C ALA A 84 -3.57 -20.32 -12.19
N GLY A 85 -2.55 -21.06 -11.71
CA GLY A 85 -1.20 -20.57 -11.54
C GLY A 85 -0.92 -20.05 -10.12
N GLU A 86 0.34 -19.71 -9.87
CA GLU A 86 0.76 -19.17 -8.57
C GLU A 86 0.31 -17.71 -8.40
N PRO A 87 -0.20 -17.32 -7.22
CA PRO A 87 -0.41 -15.93 -6.90
C PRO A 87 0.91 -15.18 -6.90
N GLU A 88 0.88 -13.92 -7.33
CA GLU A 88 2.10 -13.17 -7.66
C GLU A 88 2.71 -12.36 -6.52
N GLY A 89 1.98 -12.16 -5.42
CA GLY A 89 2.42 -11.32 -4.31
C GLY A 89 2.45 -9.82 -4.63
N ILE A 90 2.88 -9.00 -3.66
CA ILE A 90 2.78 -7.54 -3.77
C ILE A 90 3.77 -6.90 -4.74
N ASN A 91 4.68 -7.66 -5.38
CA ASN A 91 5.44 -7.18 -6.55
C ASN A 91 4.54 -6.97 -7.79
N SER A 92 3.26 -7.31 -7.74
CA SER A 92 2.35 -7.06 -8.86
C SER A 92 2.14 -5.56 -9.08
N HIS A 93 2.84 -5.04 -10.08
CA HIS A 93 2.72 -3.66 -10.57
C HIS A 93 1.28 -3.20 -10.79
N ASN A 94 0.96 -2.03 -10.25
CA ASN A 94 -0.34 -1.36 -10.37
C ASN A 94 -1.53 -2.16 -9.83
N VAL A 95 -1.26 -3.19 -9.03
CA VAL A 95 -2.26 -3.94 -8.26
C VAL A 95 -2.15 -3.54 -6.79
N TYR A 96 -0.97 -3.74 -6.18
CA TYR A 96 -0.62 -3.25 -4.85
C TYR A 96 0.54 -2.26 -4.92
N GLU A 97 1.60 -2.66 -5.62
CA GLU A 97 2.74 -1.79 -5.97
C GLU A 97 2.28 -0.64 -6.87
N GLY A 98 2.95 0.51 -6.77
CA GLY A 98 2.69 1.64 -7.64
C GLY A 98 3.95 2.49 -7.87
N ASP A 99 3.95 3.16 -9.02
CA ASP A 99 4.99 4.08 -9.45
C ASP A 99 5.25 5.21 -8.43
N ALA A 100 6.39 5.87 -8.57
CA ALA A 100 6.86 6.93 -7.67
C ALA A 100 7.10 6.46 -6.22
N SER A 101 7.50 5.20 -6.08
CA SER A 101 7.96 4.58 -4.83
C SER A 101 9.13 5.33 -4.19
N VAL A 102 9.27 5.20 -2.86
CA VAL A 102 10.30 5.89 -2.05
C VAL A 102 11.70 5.56 -2.57
N THR A 103 12.04 4.27 -2.63
CA THR A 103 13.38 3.86 -3.06
C THR A 103 13.38 2.88 -4.22
N ARG A 104 12.21 2.46 -4.71
CA ARG A 104 12.10 1.51 -5.83
C ARG A 104 11.84 2.29 -7.13
N ALA A 105 12.25 1.69 -8.24
CA ALA A 105 11.99 2.24 -9.56
C ALA A 105 10.61 1.81 -10.06
N ASP A 106 10.04 2.61 -10.96
CA ASP A 106 8.79 2.29 -11.63
C ASP A 106 8.96 1.05 -12.52
N TYR A 107 7.98 0.15 -12.51
CA TYR A 107 8.01 -1.12 -13.24
C TYR A 107 8.39 -0.95 -14.72
N TYR A 108 7.69 -0.05 -15.42
CA TYR A 108 7.93 0.21 -16.84
C TYR A 108 9.23 0.98 -17.14
N ALA A 109 9.84 1.61 -16.14
CA ALA A 109 11.10 2.32 -16.26
C ALA A 109 12.32 1.45 -15.89
N ASN A 110 12.11 0.28 -15.30
CA ASN A 110 13.19 -0.57 -14.78
C ASN A 110 13.03 -2.06 -15.15
N ASN A 111 12.62 -2.34 -16.39
CA ASN A 111 12.52 -3.70 -16.93
C ASN A 111 11.71 -4.67 -16.06
N GLY A 112 10.72 -4.15 -15.33
CA GLY A 112 9.86 -4.91 -14.43
C GLY A 112 10.39 -5.17 -13.02
N ASP A 113 11.56 -4.63 -12.65
CA ASP A 113 12.07 -4.66 -11.28
C ASP A 113 11.59 -3.43 -10.50
N ASP A 114 10.45 -3.59 -9.84
CA ASP A 114 9.79 -2.57 -8.99
C ASP A 114 10.00 -2.82 -7.48
N TYR A 115 10.87 -3.76 -7.12
CA TYR A 115 11.08 -4.19 -5.73
C TYR A 115 12.51 -3.97 -5.23
N THR A 116 13.51 -3.88 -6.12
CA THR A 116 14.90 -3.63 -5.72
C THR A 116 15.13 -2.15 -5.42
N SER A 117 15.68 -1.87 -4.23
CA SER A 117 16.00 -0.50 -3.82
C SER A 117 17.11 0.12 -4.69
N GLN A 118 16.87 1.34 -5.14
CA GLN A 118 17.75 2.14 -5.97
C GLN A 118 18.52 3.13 -5.10
N VAL A 119 19.84 3.00 -5.09
CA VAL A 119 20.74 3.89 -4.32
C VAL A 119 20.49 5.38 -4.62
N PRO A 120 20.28 5.82 -5.87
CA PRO A 120 20.01 7.23 -6.16
C PRO A 120 18.75 7.79 -5.47
N PHE A 121 17.68 7.00 -5.33
CA PHE A 121 16.44 7.48 -4.72
C PHE A 121 16.57 7.55 -3.20
N PHE A 122 17.16 6.54 -2.56
CA PHE A 122 17.45 6.64 -1.13
C PHE A 122 18.44 7.78 -0.83
N LYS A 123 19.43 8.00 -1.70
CA LYS A 123 20.34 9.15 -1.57
C LYS A 123 19.60 10.47 -1.69
N GLN A 124 18.62 10.60 -2.60
CA GLN A 124 17.80 11.81 -2.71
C GLN A 124 17.09 12.14 -1.39
N LEU A 125 16.55 11.14 -0.69
CA LEU A 125 15.96 11.33 0.63
C LEU A 125 16.98 11.80 1.67
N VAL A 126 18.15 11.14 1.71
CA VAL A 126 19.25 11.49 2.62
C VAL A 126 19.77 12.91 2.39
N ASP A 127 19.93 13.31 1.13
CA ASP A 127 20.41 14.64 0.77
C ASP A 127 19.40 15.75 1.16
N LEU A 128 18.09 15.48 1.03
CA LEU A 128 17.03 16.39 1.47
C LEU A 128 17.02 16.60 2.99
N ALA A 129 17.31 15.54 3.75
CA ALA A 129 17.36 15.60 5.21
C ALA A 129 18.58 16.40 5.72
N GLY A 130 19.63 16.50 4.91
CA GLY A 130 20.88 17.18 5.24
C GLY A 130 21.89 16.30 5.97
N ASP A 131 23.00 16.92 6.40
CA ASP A 131 24.16 16.22 6.97
C ASP A 131 24.16 16.15 8.51
N ASP A 132 23.08 16.55 9.18
CA ASP A 132 22.98 16.42 10.63
C ASP A 132 22.80 14.95 11.03
N ARG A 133 23.80 14.41 11.71
CA ARG A 133 23.88 13.01 12.14
C ARG A 133 23.86 12.89 13.66
N THR A 134 23.41 13.93 14.35
CA THR A 134 23.30 13.93 15.82
C THR A 134 22.37 12.79 16.25
N PRO A 135 22.85 11.81 17.03
CA PRO A 135 22.01 10.71 17.49
C PRO A 135 20.82 11.25 18.27
N GLY A 136 19.64 10.68 18.02
CA GLY A 136 18.44 11.13 18.73
C GLY A 136 17.81 12.41 18.17
N LYS A 137 18.32 13.00 17.09
CA LYS A 137 17.72 14.16 16.43
C LYS A 137 16.72 13.73 15.37
N ASP A 138 15.59 14.42 15.30
CA ASP A 138 14.62 14.18 14.22
C ASP A 138 15.11 14.87 12.95
N VAL A 139 15.58 14.09 11.97
CA VAL A 139 16.26 14.58 10.75
C VAL A 139 15.43 14.24 9.52
N TYR A 140 14.88 13.02 9.47
CA TYR A 140 14.01 12.57 8.39
C TYR A 140 12.54 12.88 8.70
N THR A 141 12.25 14.18 8.84
CA THR A 141 10.93 14.68 9.20
C THR A 141 9.88 14.41 8.13
N ARG A 142 8.60 14.53 8.47
CA ARG A 142 7.51 14.39 7.51
C ARG A 142 7.65 15.36 6.34
N GLU A 143 8.13 16.58 6.58
CA GLU A 143 8.35 17.60 5.57
C GLU A 143 9.43 17.18 4.58
N VAL A 144 10.51 16.55 5.05
CA VAL A 144 11.56 15.96 4.19
C VAL A 144 10.98 14.83 3.33
N LEU A 145 10.21 13.92 3.93
CA LEU A 145 9.57 12.81 3.20
C LEU A 145 8.56 13.31 2.16
N LEU A 146 7.84 14.39 2.46
CA LEU A 146 6.88 14.99 1.54
C LEU A 146 7.59 15.67 0.36
N GLN A 147 8.70 16.38 0.60
CA GLN A 147 9.54 16.92 -0.48
C GLN A 147 10.09 15.81 -1.36
N HIS A 148 10.62 14.75 -0.74
CA HIS A 148 11.10 13.58 -1.46
C HIS A 148 10.01 12.96 -2.34
N ARG A 149 8.79 12.78 -1.81
CA ARG A 149 7.66 12.29 -2.60
C ARG A 149 7.46 13.12 -3.86
N ILE A 150 7.40 14.44 -3.77
CA ILE A 150 7.18 15.27 -4.97
C ILE A 150 8.29 15.13 -5.99
N LEU A 151 9.54 14.96 -5.55
CA LEU A 151 10.63 14.66 -6.46
C LEU A 151 10.45 13.29 -7.14
N ARG A 152 10.00 12.26 -6.41
CA ARG A 152 9.69 10.93 -6.98
C ARG A 152 8.55 11.01 -8.00
N PHE A 153 7.46 11.69 -7.66
CA PHE A 153 6.31 11.89 -8.56
C PHE A 153 6.73 12.61 -9.85
N ASN A 154 7.47 13.71 -9.74
CA ASN A 154 7.95 14.46 -10.90
C ASN A 154 8.99 13.66 -11.71
N HIS A 155 9.82 12.86 -11.04
CA HIS A 155 10.73 11.95 -11.72
C HIS A 155 9.97 10.95 -12.59
N SER A 156 8.95 10.28 -12.06
CA SER A 156 8.12 9.35 -12.83
C SER A 156 7.45 10.03 -14.04
N ILE A 157 6.94 11.26 -13.88
CA ILE A 157 6.44 12.06 -15.02
C ILE A 157 7.53 12.25 -16.07
N ALA A 158 8.74 12.60 -15.66
CA ALA A 158 9.82 12.98 -16.55
C ALA A 158 10.55 11.80 -17.22
N THR A 159 10.48 10.60 -16.64
CA THR A 159 11.31 9.45 -17.09
C THR A 159 10.49 8.23 -17.52
N ASN A 160 9.25 8.07 -17.05
CA ASN A 160 8.44 6.90 -17.34
C ASN A 160 7.26 7.28 -18.26
N PRO A 161 7.30 6.98 -19.58
CA PRO A 161 6.18 7.28 -20.49
C PRO A 161 4.89 6.52 -20.16
N TYR A 162 4.99 5.50 -19.29
CA TYR A 162 3.89 4.69 -18.78
C TYR A 162 3.62 4.96 -17.30
N PHE A 163 4.09 6.08 -16.74
CA PHE A 163 3.77 6.47 -15.37
C PHE A 163 2.27 6.44 -15.14
N PHE A 164 1.82 5.70 -14.14
CA PHE A 164 0.42 5.65 -13.76
C PHE A 164 0.22 5.72 -12.25
N TYR A 165 -0.49 6.75 -11.85
CA TYR A 165 -0.87 7.08 -10.48
C TYR A 165 -2.33 6.69 -10.26
N SER A 166 -2.54 5.40 -10.01
CA SER A 166 -3.86 4.79 -9.80
C SER A 166 -4.53 5.26 -8.52
N ALA A 167 -5.86 5.18 -8.44
CA ALA A 167 -6.59 5.59 -7.24
C ALA A 167 -6.28 4.77 -5.98
N PHE A 168 -5.73 3.56 -6.10
CA PHE A 168 -5.26 2.79 -4.94
C PHE A 168 -3.73 2.82 -4.81
N GLY A 169 -3.00 2.19 -5.74
CA GLY A 169 -1.53 2.08 -5.69
C GLY A 169 -0.82 3.44 -5.67
N GLY A 170 -1.20 4.34 -6.59
CA GLY A 170 -0.67 5.70 -6.63
C GLY A 170 -1.18 6.55 -5.45
N LEU A 171 -2.45 6.92 -5.49
CA LEU A 171 -3.06 7.90 -4.59
C LEU A 171 -2.96 7.51 -3.11
N VAL A 172 -3.26 6.25 -2.76
CA VAL A 172 -3.30 5.78 -1.37
C VAL A 172 -1.96 5.15 -0.96
N VAL A 173 -1.56 4.05 -1.61
CA VAL A 173 -0.44 3.22 -1.13
C VAL A 173 0.88 3.97 -1.18
N THR A 174 1.25 4.58 -2.30
CA THR A 174 2.56 5.24 -2.36
C THR A 174 2.61 6.47 -1.44
N THR A 175 1.49 7.19 -1.24
CA THR A 175 1.37 8.32 -0.28
C THR A 175 1.55 7.84 1.14
N ALA A 176 0.77 6.84 1.53
CA ALA A 176 0.87 6.21 2.84
C ALA A 176 2.29 5.66 3.08
N ALA A 177 2.96 5.09 2.08
CA ALA A 177 4.31 4.54 2.23
C ALA A 177 5.35 5.59 2.66
N HIS A 178 5.23 6.85 2.23
CA HIS A 178 6.11 7.93 2.70
C HIS A 178 5.77 8.32 4.15
N ASP A 179 4.49 8.41 4.50
CA ASP A 179 4.06 8.72 5.87
C ASP A 179 4.37 7.55 6.84
N PHE A 180 4.35 6.30 6.38
CA PHE A 180 4.65 5.11 7.16
C PHE A 180 6.10 5.10 7.66
N ILE A 181 7.02 5.71 6.94
CA ILE A 181 8.42 5.83 7.37
C ILE A 181 8.48 6.60 8.69
N VAL A 182 7.89 7.80 8.75
CA VAL A 182 7.91 8.62 9.97
C VAL A 182 7.02 8.04 11.08
N ASN A 183 5.96 7.31 10.73
CA ASN A 183 5.03 6.75 11.72
C ASN A 183 5.49 5.42 12.33
N PHE A 184 6.27 4.61 11.59
CA PHE A 184 6.62 3.24 11.97
C PHE A 184 8.11 2.93 11.99
N MET A 185 8.97 3.83 11.49
CA MET A 185 10.43 3.64 11.56
C MET A 185 11.09 4.63 12.53
N SER A 186 10.37 5.68 12.97
CA SER A 186 10.82 6.56 14.06
C SER A 186 11.01 5.76 15.34
N ASN A 187 12.02 6.15 16.13
CA ASN A 187 12.20 5.60 17.46
C ASN A 187 11.31 6.36 18.45
N ASN A 188 10.55 5.62 19.25
CA ASN A 188 9.64 6.17 20.25
C ASN A 188 10.24 6.04 21.66
N THR A 189 10.75 7.14 22.19
CA THR A 189 11.41 7.17 23.51
C THR A 189 10.69 8.09 24.48
N ASP A 190 10.88 7.91 25.78
CA ASP A 190 10.50 8.92 26.78
C ASP A 190 11.33 10.19 26.56
N ASP A 191 10.69 11.36 26.58
CA ASP A 191 11.35 12.66 26.44
C ASP A 191 11.94 13.19 27.76
N GLY A 192 11.81 12.42 28.85
CA GLY A 192 12.25 12.79 30.19
C GLY A 192 11.23 13.59 30.98
N THR A 193 10.06 13.85 30.39
CA THR A 193 8.92 14.54 31.03
C THR A 193 7.70 13.64 31.20
N GLY A 194 7.83 12.34 30.84
CA GLY A 194 6.72 11.39 30.86
C GLY A 194 5.86 11.44 29.58
N HIS A 195 6.35 12.11 28.54
CA HIS A 195 5.73 12.12 27.21
C HIS A 195 6.58 11.34 26.19
N ASN A 196 5.90 10.78 25.19
CA ASN A 196 6.57 10.10 24.10
C ASN A 196 7.15 11.10 23.11
N ARG A 197 8.44 10.95 22.80
CA ARG A 197 9.12 11.62 21.69
C ARG A 197 9.42 10.62 20.60
N GLN A 198 8.91 10.92 19.41
CA GLN A 198 9.26 10.21 18.19
C GLN A 198 10.29 11.02 17.41
N TYR A 199 11.35 10.36 16.95
CA TYR A 199 12.34 10.96 16.06
C TYR A 199 12.85 9.94 15.05
N LEU A 200 13.26 10.40 13.87
CA LEU A 200 13.88 9.58 12.85
C LEU A 200 15.24 10.14 12.46
N ASP A 201 16.29 9.42 12.84
CA ASP A 201 17.68 9.68 12.47
C ASP A 201 18.23 8.57 11.54
N GLU A 202 19.50 8.68 11.16
CA GLU A 202 20.15 7.73 10.25
C GLU A 202 20.23 6.33 10.88
N ALA A 203 20.50 6.26 12.19
CA ALA A 203 20.60 5.00 12.92
C ALA A 203 19.28 4.22 12.91
N ASN A 204 18.14 4.93 12.92
CA ASN A 204 16.83 4.32 12.84
C ASN A 204 16.38 4.04 11.39
N LEU A 205 16.57 4.96 10.44
CA LEU A 205 16.05 4.80 9.08
C LEU A 205 16.83 3.74 8.26
N PHE A 206 18.15 3.76 8.31
CA PHE A 206 18.99 3.00 7.38
C PHE A 206 18.84 1.47 7.51
N PRO A 207 18.73 0.90 8.72
CA PRO A 207 18.51 -0.53 8.89
C PRO A 207 17.22 -1.03 8.25
N PHE A 208 16.12 -0.27 8.33
CA PHE A 208 14.85 -0.64 7.68
C PHE A 208 14.96 -0.74 6.17
N PHE A 209 15.78 0.10 5.53
CA PHE A 209 15.98 0.07 4.07
C PHE A 209 17.21 -0.74 3.64
N SER A 210 17.93 -1.35 4.58
CA SER A 210 19.17 -2.09 4.32
C SER A 210 20.30 -1.24 3.68
N TYR A 211 20.44 0.00 4.14
CA TYR A 211 21.54 0.86 3.74
C TYR A 211 22.59 0.98 4.85
N LYS A 212 23.80 1.32 4.42
CA LYS A 212 24.85 1.82 5.30
C LYS A 212 25.62 2.94 4.62
N ARG A 213 26.06 3.91 5.42
CA ARG A 213 27.06 4.89 4.98
C ARG A 213 28.45 4.28 5.12
N LEU A 214 29.23 4.32 4.04
CA LEU A 214 30.63 3.91 4.05
C LEU A 214 31.52 5.05 4.54
N ALA A 215 32.77 4.74 4.90
CA ALA A 215 33.74 5.73 5.39
C ALA A 215 34.00 6.88 4.41
N ASN A 216 33.85 6.65 3.10
CA ASN A 216 33.97 7.67 2.06
C ASN A 216 32.68 8.51 1.87
N GLY A 217 31.67 8.36 2.74
CA GLY A 217 30.38 9.06 2.67
C GLY A 217 29.36 8.45 1.71
N THR A 218 29.74 7.49 0.87
CA THR A 218 28.81 6.85 -0.09
C THR A 218 27.84 5.90 0.59
N LEU A 219 26.65 5.73 0.01
CA LEU A 219 25.62 4.83 0.52
C LEU A 219 25.73 3.47 -0.17
N LYS A 220 25.75 2.39 0.63
CA LYS A 220 25.72 1.01 0.13
C LYS A 220 24.42 0.33 0.54
N TYR A 221 23.65 -0.09 -0.45
CA TYR A 221 22.51 -0.97 -0.30
C TYR A 221 22.96 -2.44 -0.22
N THR A 222 22.32 -3.25 0.63
CA THR A 222 22.53 -4.70 0.67
C THR A 222 21.18 -5.42 0.57
N PRO A 223 20.79 -5.97 -0.59
CA PRO A 223 19.47 -6.59 -0.77
C PRO A 223 19.13 -7.65 0.26
N GLY A 224 17.94 -7.58 0.87
CA GLY A 224 17.42 -8.59 1.80
C GLY A 224 17.95 -8.51 3.24
N HIS A 225 18.76 -7.50 3.57
CA HIS A 225 19.31 -7.30 4.93
C HIS A 225 18.56 -6.25 5.75
N GLU A 226 17.32 -5.92 5.38
CA GLU A 226 16.44 -5.05 6.16
C GLU A 226 16.28 -5.62 7.58
N ARG A 227 16.45 -4.78 8.61
CA ARG A 227 16.37 -5.21 10.01
C ARG A 227 15.85 -4.10 10.92
N PHE A 228 15.42 -4.48 12.12
CA PHE A 228 15.17 -3.50 13.17
C PHE A 228 16.49 -2.81 13.58
N PRO A 229 16.48 -1.49 13.81
CA PRO A 229 17.60 -0.79 14.44
C PRO A 229 17.85 -1.29 15.87
N GLU A 230 19.07 -1.14 16.35
CA GLU A 230 19.38 -1.40 17.76
C GLU A 230 18.67 -0.40 18.66
N ASN A 231 18.07 -0.89 19.75
CA ASN A 231 17.28 -0.07 20.70
C ASN A 231 16.12 0.70 20.07
N TRP A 232 15.60 0.22 18.94
CA TRP A 232 14.38 0.75 18.35
C TRP A 232 13.17 0.37 19.21
N LEU A 233 12.44 1.39 19.64
CA LEU A 233 11.19 1.26 20.35
C LEU A 233 10.05 1.67 19.41
N ARG A 234 9.09 0.76 19.26
CA ARG A 234 7.89 0.98 18.45
C ARG A 234 7.02 2.11 19.00
N ARG A 235 6.16 2.64 18.14
CA ARG A 235 5.08 3.55 18.56
C ARG A 235 4.19 2.92 19.65
N PRO A 236 3.52 3.72 20.49
CA PRO A 236 2.58 3.22 21.50
C PRO A 236 1.42 2.46 20.86
N ILE A 237 1.05 1.31 21.42
CA ILE A 237 -0.11 0.51 20.93
C ILE A 237 -1.44 1.13 21.31
N ASP A 238 -1.49 1.91 22.39
CA ASP A 238 -2.70 2.61 22.85
C ASP A 238 -3.04 3.84 21.99
N ALA A 239 -2.16 4.18 21.03
CA ALA A 239 -2.38 5.20 20.02
C ALA A 239 -2.12 4.62 18.61
N PRO A 240 -2.93 3.63 18.18
CA PRO A 240 -2.68 2.92 16.94
C PRO A 240 -2.88 3.81 15.72
N PHE A 241 -2.13 3.57 14.66
CA PHE A 241 -2.32 4.25 13.37
C PHE A 241 -3.43 3.54 12.57
N GLY A 242 -4.47 4.28 12.21
CA GLY A 242 -5.69 3.75 11.60
C GLY A 242 -5.97 4.22 10.17
N LEU A 243 -7.08 3.74 9.62
CA LEU A 243 -7.52 4.12 8.28
C LEU A 243 -7.81 5.64 8.17
N ALA A 244 -8.35 6.23 9.24
CA ALA A 244 -8.59 7.67 9.30
C ALA A 244 -7.28 8.48 9.20
N ASP A 245 -6.19 8.00 9.80
CA ASP A 245 -4.87 8.65 9.73
C ASP A 245 -4.29 8.62 8.31
N VAL A 246 -4.54 7.54 7.55
CA VAL A 246 -4.17 7.47 6.12
C VAL A 246 -4.84 8.61 5.34
N VAL A 247 -6.15 8.82 5.53
CA VAL A 247 -6.90 9.88 4.85
C VAL A 247 -6.42 11.27 5.30
N TYR A 248 -6.25 11.47 6.61
CA TYR A 248 -5.75 12.73 7.15
C TYR A 248 -4.37 13.10 6.59
N ASN A 249 -3.45 12.13 6.56
CA ASN A 249 -2.11 12.36 6.04
C ASN A 249 -2.09 12.59 4.53
N LEU A 250 -2.95 11.91 3.77
CA LEU A 250 -3.14 12.20 2.34
C LEU A 250 -3.60 13.64 2.13
N VAL A 251 -4.65 14.08 2.84
CA VAL A 251 -5.17 15.45 2.74
C VAL A 251 -4.12 16.48 3.16
N ARG A 252 -3.40 16.22 4.26
CA ARG A 252 -2.29 17.08 4.72
C ARG A 252 -1.17 17.20 3.68
N SER A 253 -0.77 16.09 3.07
CA SER A 253 0.23 16.08 1.98
C SER A 253 -0.25 16.87 0.77
N ALA A 254 -1.53 16.70 0.41
CA ALA A 254 -2.14 17.39 -0.71
C ALA A 254 -2.36 18.89 -0.45
N GLY A 255 -2.52 19.31 0.82
CA GLY A 255 -2.57 20.72 1.19
C GLY A 255 -1.29 21.48 0.81
N ALA A 256 -0.13 20.82 0.86
CA ALA A 256 1.12 21.38 0.36
C ALA A 256 1.30 21.17 -1.15
N TYR A 257 0.86 20.01 -1.66
CA TYR A 257 1.05 19.61 -3.05
C TYR A 257 -0.22 18.98 -3.64
N PRO A 258 -1.16 19.80 -4.17
CA PRO A 258 -2.48 19.32 -4.60
C PRO A 258 -2.46 18.22 -5.65
N GLN A 259 -1.39 18.11 -6.44
CA GLN A 259 -1.21 17.03 -7.42
C GLN A 259 -1.18 15.63 -6.78
N LEU A 260 -0.92 15.51 -5.47
CA LEU A 260 -0.97 14.23 -4.77
C LEU A 260 -2.39 13.64 -4.64
N LEU A 261 -3.44 14.46 -4.84
CA LEU A 261 -4.83 14.02 -4.97
C LEU A 261 -5.23 13.67 -6.41
N SER A 262 -4.30 13.73 -7.36
CA SER A 262 -4.60 13.33 -8.74
C SER A 262 -4.83 11.82 -8.83
N VAL A 263 -5.59 11.43 -9.86
CA VAL A 263 -5.59 10.07 -10.39
C VAL A 263 -5.30 10.22 -11.87
N GLY A 264 -4.36 9.48 -12.42
CA GLY A 264 -3.99 9.65 -13.82
C GLY A 264 -2.60 9.16 -14.14
N GLY A 265 -2.00 9.67 -15.20
CA GLY A 265 -0.69 9.19 -15.64
C GLY A 265 -0.22 9.84 -16.93
N ASN A 266 0.97 9.42 -17.35
CA ASN A 266 1.51 9.76 -18.66
C ASN A 266 0.72 9.06 -19.77
N THR A 267 0.58 9.75 -20.90
CA THR A 267 -0.24 9.33 -22.04
C THR A 267 0.56 8.56 -23.10
N GLY A 268 1.60 7.83 -22.68
CA GLY A 268 2.51 7.08 -23.55
C GLY A 268 3.74 7.88 -24.01
N LYS A 269 4.00 9.03 -23.42
CA LYS A 269 5.22 9.85 -23.57
C LYS A 269 5.62 10.38 -22.20
N VAL A 270 6.90 10.69 -22.01
CA VAL A 270 7.34 11.42 -20.81
C VAL A 270 6.79 12.84 -20.83
N ASN A 271 6.66 13.46 -19.66
CA ASN A 271 6.14 14.82 -19.48
C ASN A 271 4.75 15.04 -20.11
N SER A 272 3.88 14.02 -20.08
CA SER A 272 2.54 14.09 -20.66
C SER A 272 1.44 13.69 -19.68
N PHE A 273 1.69 13.95 -18.39
CA PHE A 273 0.79 13.61 -17.30
C PHE A 273 -0.56 14.29 -17.50
N ALA A 274 -1.61 13.47 -17.55
CA ALA A 274 -2.99 13.95 -17.57
C ALA A 274 -3.73 13.37 -16.36
N GLY A 275 -4.48 14.23 -15.67
CA GLY A 275 -5.34 13.81 -14.58
C GLY A 275 -6.71 13.33 -15.06
N VAL A 276 -7.43 12.70 -14.14
CA VAL A 276 -8.87 12.57 -14.14
C VAL A 276 -9.41 13.67 -13.23
N ASN A 277 -10.41 14.42 -13.69
CA ASN A 277 -11.02 15.50 -12.92
C ASN A 277 -12.07 14.93 -11.97
N VAL A 278 -11.88 15.13 -10.67
CA VAL A 278 -12.82 14.67 -9.62
C VAL A 278 -14.22 15.27 -9.81
N ALA A 279 -14.32 16.51 -10.30
CA ALA A 279 -15.62 17.12 -10.56
C ALA A 279 -16.38 16.35 -11.64
N ASP A 280 -15.70 15.97 -12.72
CA ASP A 280 -16.32 15.21 -13.82
C ASP A 280 -16.77 13.83 -13.33
N LEU A 281 -15.97 13.17 -12.48
CA LEU A 281 -16.29 11.86 -11.91
C LEU A 281 -17.51 11.89 -10.98
N THR A 282 -17.80 13.02 -10.34
CA THR A 282 -18.80 13.11 -9.28
C THR A 282 -20.00 13.97 -9.66
N GLY A 283 -20.15 14.31 -10.94
CA GLY A 283 -21.21 15.18 -11.43
C GLY A 283 -21.13 16.62 -10.90
N GLY A 284 -19.93 17.06 -10.51
CA GLY A 284 -19.65 18.37 -9.94
C GLY A 284 -19.81 18.47 -8.42
N THR A 285 -20.28 17.42 -7.75
CA THR A 285 -20.55 17.43 -6.30
C THR A 285 -19.27 17.52 -5.47
N LEU A 286 -18.19 16.86 -5.90
CA LEU A 286 -16.87 17.00 -5.29
C LEU A 286 -15.92 17.74 -6.24
N ASN A 287 -14.99 18.48 -5.66
CA ASN A 287 -13.90 19.11 -6.37
C ASN A 287 -12.65 19.16 -5.47
N LEU A 288 -11.52 19.61 -6.02
CA LEU A 288 -10.25 19.66 -5.30
C LEU A 288 -10.34 20.45 -3.99
N ALA A 289 -11.06 21.58 -3.96
CA ALA A 289 -11.19 22.39 -2.76
C ALA A 289 -11.97 21.66 -1.66
N THR A 290 -13.07 20.97 -2.01
CA THR A 290 -13.83 20.15 -1.05
C THR A 290 -12.98 19.00 -0.51
N LEU A 291 -12.22 18.31 -1.37
CA LEU A 291 -11.35 17.20 -0.94
C LEU A 291 -10.26 17.69 0.04
N LEU A 292 -9.60 18.81 -0.29
CA LEU A 292 -8.56 19.40 0.56
C LEU A 292 -9.09 19.94 1.89
N GLY A 293 -10.29 20.53 1.87
CA GLY A 293 -10.88 21.16 3.04
C GLY A 293 -11.64 20.20 3.97
N ASN A 294 -11.90 18.96 3.54
CA ASN A 294 -12.72 18.02 4.29
C ASN A 294 -12.23 16.57 4.14
N PRO A 295 -11.52 16.02 5.14
CA PRO A 295 -11.09 14.62 5.15
C PRO A 295 -12.22 13.60 5.00
N ASP A 296 -13.43 13.88 5.51
CA ASP A 296 -14.57 12.98 5.35
C ASP A 296 -15.07 12.96 3.89
N ALA A 297 -15.03 14.11 3.21
CA ALA A 297 -15.33 14.18 1.76
C ALA A 297 -14.27 13.41 0.94
N THR A 298 -13.01 13.47 1.35
CA THR A 298 -11.94 12.67 0.74
C THR A 298 -12.12 11.18 1.01
N ALA A 299 -12.46 10.79 2.24
CA ALA A 299 -12.79 9.39 2.55
C ALA A 299 -13.96 8.89 1.69
N CYS A 300 -14.99 9.71 1.50
CA CYS A 300 -16.10 9.40 0.61
C CYS A 300 -15.63 9.18 -0.84
N PHE A 301 -14.84 10.11 -1.39
CA PHE A 301 -14.31 9.97 -2.74
C PHE A 301 -13.47 8.71 -2.89
N LEU A 302 -12.57 8.43 -1.94
CA LEU A 302 -11.75 7.22 -1.96
C LEU A 302 -12.62 5.96 -1.94
N TYR A 303 -13.63 5.90 -1.06
CA TYR A 303 -14.57 4.77 -1.02
C TYR A 303 -15.27 4.57 -2.37
N GLN A 304 -15.89 5.62 -2.91
CA GLN A 304 -16.63 5.56 -4.16
C GLN A 304 -15.72 5.23 -5.36
N ALA A 305 -14.59 5.91 -5.49
CA ALA A 305 -13.71 5.78 -6.65
C ALA A 305 -12.91 4.47 -6.64
N THR A 306 -12.48 3.99 -5.47
CA THR A 306 -11.65 2.77 -5.38
C THR A 306 -12.49 1.53 -5.08
N ILE A 307 -13.26 1.55 -4.00
CA ILE A 307 -13.91 0.34 -3.48
C ILE A 307 -15.17 -0.01 -4.26
N GLU A 308 -16.02 0.97 -4.58
CA GLU A 308 -17.26 0.71 -5.33
C GLU A 308 -17.02 0.54 -6.83
N GLN A 309 -16.05 1.26 -7.39
CA GLN A 309 -15.86 1.33 -8.85
C GLN A 309 -14.70 0.47 -9.35
N VAL A 310 -13.49 0.66 -8.82
CA VAL A 310 -12.28 -0.01 -9.34
C VAL A 310 -12.24 -1.48 -8.93
N ILE A 311 -12.44 -1.78 -7.64
CA ILE A 311 -12.31 -3.14 -7.10
C ILE A 311 -13.22 -4.14 -7.83
N PRO A 312 -14.56 -3.97 -7.94
CA PRO A 312 -15.42 -4.97 -8.56
C PRO A 312 -15.09 -5.20 -10.04
N SER A 313 -14.68 -4.16 -10.76
CA SER A 313 -14.23 -4.27 -12.14
C SER A 313 -12.93 -5.04 -12.26
N GLN A 314 -11.96 -4.80 -11.39
CA GLN A 314 -10.70 -5.55 -11.37
C GLN A 314 -10.94 -7.03 -11.02
N LEU A 315 -11.82 -7.33 -10.06
CA LEU A 315 -12.13 -8.71 -9.69
C LEU A 315 -12.73 -9.53 -10.82
N LYS A 316 -13.46 -8.93 -11.77
CA LYS A 316 -13.96 -9.63 -12.97
C LYS A 316 -12.84 -10.14 -13.88
N PHE A 317 -11.66 -9.54 -13.81
CA PHE A 317 -10.46 -10.00 -14.50
C PHE A 317 -9.62 -10.98 -13.68
N ILE A 318 -10.09 -11.38 -12.49
CA ILE A 318 -9.36 -12.23 -11.54
C ILE A 318 -10.19 -13.46 -11.14
N TYR A 319 -11.52 -13.34 -11.11
CA TYR A 319 -12.42 -14.39 -10.63
C TYR A 319 -13.59 -14.58 -11.59
N LYS A 320 -13.92 -15.84 -11.90
CA LYS A 320 -15.13 -16.19 -12.65
C LYS A 320 -16.40 -16.05 -11.81
N ASP A 321 -16.35 -16.52 -10.57
CA ASP A 321 -17.39 -16.35 -9.57
C ASP A 321 -16.94 -15.31 -8.55
N LEU A 322 -17.70 -14.23 -8.44
CA LEU A 322 -17.39 -13.11 -7.57
C LEU A 322 -17.99 -13.26 -6.17
N THR A 323 -18.86 -14.24 -5.93
CA THR A 323 -19.70 -14.31 -4.72
C THR A 323 -18.86 -14.32 -3.45
N TYR A 324 -17.90 -15.25 -3.35
CA TYR A 324 -17.05 -15.34 -2.16
C TYR A 324 -16.11 -14.14 -2.04
N VAL A 325 -15.42 -13.76 -3.12
CA VAL A 325 -14.43 -12.68 -3.06
C VAL A 325 -15.07 -11.33 -2.77
N LEU A 326 -16.23 -11.00 -3.37
CA LEU A 326 -16.99 -9.79 -3.03
C LEU A 326 -17.45 -9.80 -1.58
N SER A 327 -17.71 -10.98 -1.01
CA SER A 327 -18.05 -11.10 0.40
C SER A 327 -16.84 -10.82 1.30
N VAL A 328 -15.62 -11.24 0.92
CA VAL A 328 -14.37 -10.90 1.63
C VAL A 328 -14.10 -9.40 1.51
N VAL A 329 -14.21 -8.85 0.31
CA VAL A 329 -14.08 -7.40 0.07
C VAL A 329 -15.09 -6.64 0.89
N GLY A 330 -16.37 -6.99 0.86
CA GLY A 330 -17.42 -6.30 1.59
C GLY A 330 -17.17 -6.27 3.11
N ASP A 331 -16.72 -7.37 3.69
CA ASP A 331 -16.52 -7.48 5.14
C ASP A 331 -15.20 -6.86 5.62
N LEU A 332 -14.09 -7.11 4.92
CA LEU A 332 -12.74 -6.73 5.39
C LEU A 332 -12.19 -5.45 4.76
N ILE A 333 -12.78 -4.98 3.66
CA ILE A 333 -12.32 -3.77 2.95
C ILE A 333 -13.47 -2.75 2.90
N GLY A 334 -14.62 -3.11 2.37
CA GLY A 334 -15.76 -2.22 2.17
C GLY A 334 -16.33 -1.68 3.47
N ARG A 335 -16.61 -2.54 4.46
CA ARG A 335 -17.20 -2.14 5.75
C ARG A 335 -16.42 -1.03 6.48
N PRO A 336 -15.11 -1.16 6.76
CA PRO A 336 -14.37 -0.10 7.46
C PRO A 336 -14.31 1.20 6.65
N HIS A 337 -14.07 1.15 5.33
CA HIS A 337 -14.06 2.36 4.50
C HIS A 337 -15.44 3.01 4.41
N LYS A 338 -16.52 2.23 4.36
CA LYS A 338 -17.89 2.73 4.37
C LYS A 338 -18.22 3.44 5.68
N ALA A 339 -17.76 2.90 6.81
CA ALA A 339 -17.91 3.53 8.12
C ALA A 339 -17.14 4.85 8.22
N LEU A 340 -15.99 4.96 7.55
CA LEU A 340 -15.27 6.23 7.46
C LEU A 340 -15.98 7.23 6.52
N ALA A 341 -16.43 6.76 5.35
CA ALA A 341 -17.11 7.58 4.34
C ALA A 341 -18.48 8.10 4.80
N SER A 342 -19.18 7.39 5.69
CA SER A 342 -20.50 7.80 6.22
C SER A 342 -20.48 9.07 7.05
N LYS A 343 -19.29 9.51 7.49
CA LYS A 343 -19.14 10.80 8.19
C LYS A 343 -19.44 12.00 7.29
N TYR A 344 -19.40 11.83 5.97
CA TYR A 344 -19.74 12.87 5.01
C TYR A 344 -21.19 12.71 4.51
N ASN A 345 -22.06 13.63 4.94
CA ASN A 345 -23.52 13.51 4.79
C ASN A 345 -24.05 13.35 3.33
N PRO A 346 -23.46 13.93 2.26
CA PRO A 346 -23.95 13.65 0.90
C PRO A 346 -23.36 12.38 0.26
N CYS A 347 -22.50 11.63 0.95
CA CYS A 347 -21.68 10.59 0.34
C CYS A 347 -22.47 9.51 -0.39
N PHE A 348 -23.57 9.04 0.21
CA PHE A 348 -24.36 7.95 -0.34
C PHE A 348 -25.65 8.42 -1.02
N GLU A 349 -25.95 9.72 -0.94
CA GLU A 349 -27.19 10.30 -1.48
C GLU A 349 -26.94 11.08 -2.77
N ALA A 350 -25.80 11.77 -2.88
CA ALA A 350 -25.52 12.74 -3.95
C ALA A 350 -24.18 12.55 -4.65
N ILE A 351 -23.33 11.61 -4.20
CA ILE A 351 -22.01 11.38 -4.78
C ILE A 351 -21.93 9.98 -5.36
N LYS A 352 -21.57 9.92 -6.63
CA LYS A 352 -21.19 8.70 -7.32
C LYS A 352 -19.96 9.02 -8.14
N ALA A 353 -18.83 8.39 -7.82
CA ALA A 353 -17.59 8.58 -8.57
C ALA A 353 -17.60 7.71 -9.84
N ASP A 354 -18.63 7.85 -10.66
CA ASP A 354 -18.82 7.02 -11.85
C ASP A 354 -17.78 7.36 -12.91
N GLY A 355 -17.36 6.36 -13.68
CA GLY A 355 -16.48 6.58 -14.84
C GLY A 355 -14.98 6.56 -14.55
N VAL A 356 -14.55 6.21 -13.33
CA VAL A 356 -13.11 6.03 -12.99
C VAL A 356 -12.45 5.02 -13.93
N ASN A 357 -13.04 3.83 -14.11
CA ASN A 357 -12.47 2.79 -14.98
C ASN A 357 -12.41 3.21 -16.46
N PRO A 358 -13.50 3.73 -17.08
CA PRO A 358 -13.41 4.34 -18.40
C PRO A 358 -12.34 5.43 -18.52
N ALA A 359 -12.18 6.28 -17.50
CA ALA A 359 -11.18 7.34 -17.50
C ALA A 359 -9.74 6.80 -17.49
N TYR A 360 -9.53 5.56 -17.04
CA TYR A 360 -8.20 4.92 -17.06
C TYR A 360 -7.76 4.51 -18.46
N ALA A 361 -8.69 4.24 -19.38
CA ALA A 361 -8.38 3.67 -20.69
C ALA A 361 -7.39 4.50 -21.54
N LYS A 362 -7.27 5.80 -21.27
CA LYS A 362 -6.31 6.70 -21.94
C LYS A 362 -4.86 6.55 -21.44
N PHE A 363 -4.64 5.95 -20.27
CA PHE A 363 -3.33 5.77 -19.67
C PHE A 363 -2.79 4.39 -19.98
N LYS A 364 -1.79 4.30 -20.84
CA LYS A 364 -1.20 3.00 -21.20
C LYS A 364 -0.59 2.27 -20.01
N GLY A 365 -0.11 3.01 -19.01
CA GLY A 365 0.41 2.47 -17.75
C GLY A 365 -0.66 1.85 -16.84
N SER A 366 -1.95 2.09 -17.08
CA SER A 366 -3.01 1.48 -16.28
C SER A 366 -3.19 -0.02 -16.59
N ALA A 367 -2.56 -0.52 -17.64
CA ALA A 367 -2.59 -1.93 -17.99
C ALA A 367 -1.85 -2.74 -16.92
N VAL A 368 -2.60 -3.61 -16.23
CA VAL A 368 -2.08 -4.68 -15.40
C VAL A 368 -1.36 -5.67 -16.33
N GLY A 369 -0.13 -6.07 -16.01
CA GLY A 369 0.72 -6.87 -16.90
C GLY A 369 0.05 -8.19 -17.30
N LYS A 370 0.11 -8.61 -18.57
CA LYS A 370 -0.57 -9.85 -19.05
C LYS A 370 -0.22 -11.13 -18.27
N LYS A 371 0.96 -11.19 -17.63
CA LYS A 371 1.35 -12.31 -16.76
C LYS A 371 0.56 -12.31 -15.43
N GLN A 372 0.27 -11.14 -14.87
CA GLN A 372 -0.57 -10.92 -13.67
C GLN A 372 -1.98 -11.47 -13.81
N THR A 373 -2.57 -11.35 -15.00
CA THR A 373 -3.93 -11.86 -15.27
C THR A 373 -3.97 -13.37 -15.53
N ALA A 374 -2.84 -13.98 -15.89
CA ALA A 374 -2.78 -15.40 -16.24
C ALA A 374 -2.51 -16.30 -15.02
N GLY A 375 -1.86 -15.79 -13.97
CA GLY A 375 -1.56 -16.52 -12.73
C GLY A 375 -2.68 -16.55 -11.68
N LEU A 376 -3.75 -15.76 -11.85
CA LEU A 376 -4.86 -15.70 -10.89
C LEU A 376 -6.20 -16.28 -11.42
N LEU A 377 -6.32 -16.69 -12.68
CA LEU A 377 -7.62 -17.11 -13.27
C LEU A 377 -7.61 -18.53 -13.84
N THR A 378 -8.55 -19.36 -13.35
CA THR A 378 -9.70 -19.81 -14.17
C THR A 378 -10.71 -20.72 -13.46
N VAL A 379 -10.51 -21.23 -12.23
CA VAL A 379 -11.32 -22.40 -11.75
C VAL A 379 -11.83 -22.33 -10.30
N VAL A 380 -11.93 -21.16 -9.66
CA VAL A 380 -12.36 -21.10 -8.24
C VAL A 380 -13.89 -21.24 -8.04
N GLY A 381 -14.70 -21.08 -9.09
CA GLY A 381 -16.18 -21.04 -8.98
C GLY A 381 -16.80 -22.31 -8.41
N ASP A 382 -16.50 -23.47 -8.98
CA ASP A 382 -17.13 -24.74 -8.54
C ASP A 382 -16.67 -25.18 -7.15
N LEU A 383 -15.43 -24.81 -6.76
CA LEU A 383 -14.87 -25.18 -5.45
C LEU A 383 -15.51 -24.39 -4.29
N LEU A 384 -15.83 -23.11 -4.53
CA LEU A 384 -16.39 -22.21 -3.52
C LEU A 384 -17.85 -22.54 -3.20
N VAL A 385 -18.63 -23.01 -4.18
CA VAL A 385 -20.03 -23.43 -3.96
C VAL A 385 -20.10 -24.60 -2.98
N GLY A 386 -19.16 -25.55 -3.05
CA GLY A 386 -19.10 -26.70 -2.13
C GLY A 386 -18.60 -26.37 -0.71
N LEU A 387 -17.84 -25.29 -0.54
CA LEU A 387 -17.18 -24.92 0.73
C LEU A 387 -17.80 -23.71 1.44
N GLY A 388 -18.83 -23.10 0.85
CA GLY A 388 -19.36 -21.79 1.26
C GLY A 388 -19.76 -21.65 2.73
N GLY A 389 -20.23 -22.72 3.37
CA GLY A 389 -20.59 -22.72 4.80
C GLY A 389 -19.39 -22.63 5.74
N LEU A 390 -18.33 -23.40 5.47
CA LEU A 390 -17.11 -23.44 6.29
C LEU A 390 -16.30 -22.15 6.16
N LEU A 391 -16.14 -21.65 4.94
CA LEU A 391 -15.43 -20.41 4.65
C LEU A 391 -16.19 -19.18 5.15
N GLY A 392 -17.53 -19.23 5.18
CA GLY A 392 -18.38 -18.16 5.70
C GLY A 392 -18.21 -17.94 7.21
N GLY A 393 -18.12 -19.01 8.00
CA GLY A 393 -17.93 -18.93 9.46
C GLY A 393 -16.57 -18.35 9.87
N SER A 394 -15.49 -18.82 9.23
CA SER A 394 -14.13 -18.31 9.46
C SER A 394 -14.01 -16.81 9.14
N ARG A 395 -14.59 -16.37 8.02
CA ARG A 395 -14.60 -14.95 7.62
C ARG A 395 -15.34 -14.06 8.61
N ARG A 396 -16.54 -14.47 9.06
CA ARG A 396 -17.30 -13.68 10.05
C ARG A 396 -16.55 -13.55 11.36
N ALA A 397 -15.94 -14.64 11.83
CA ALA A 397 -15.12 -14.60 13.04
C ALA A 397 -13.90 -13.68 12.89
N MET A 398 -13.26 -13.61 11.70
CA MET A 398 -12.20 -12.64 11.45
C MET A 398 -12.73 -11.20 11.47
N ALA A 399 -13.83 -10.92 10.78
CA ALA A 399 -14.43 -9.59 10.78
C ALA A 399 -14.87 -9.14 12.18
N GLU A 400 -15.42 -10.04 12.99
CA GLU A 400 -15.76 -9.76 14.40
C GLU A 400 -14.52 -9.49 15.26
N ARG A 401 -13.40 -10.20 15.05
CA ARG A 401 -12.16 -9.89 15.78
C ARG A 401 -11.54 -8.55 15.40
N ILE A 402 -11.76 -8.09 14.17
CA ILE A 402 -11.18 -6.83 13.65
C ILE A 402 -12.08 -5.63 14.00
N TYR A 403 -13.40 -5.79 13.91
CA TYR A 403 -14.38 -4.69 13.95
C TYR A 403 -15.45 -4.82 15.04
N GLY A 404 -15.49 -5.93 15.77
CA GLY A 404 -16.53 -6.25 16.77
C GLY A 404 -16.23 -5.77 18.18
#